data_AF-A0A226MMN5-F1
#
_entry.id   AF-A0A226MMN5-F1
#
_cell.length_a   1.000
_cell.length_b   1.000
_cell.length_c   1.000
_cell.angle_alpha   90.00
_cell.angle_beta   90.00
_cell.angle_gamma   90.00
#
_symmetry.space_group_name_H-M   'P 1'
#
loop_
_entity.id
_entity.type
_entity.pdbx_description
1 polymer ?
#
loop_
_entity_poly.entity_id
_entity_poly.type
_entity_poly.pdbx_seq_one_letter_code
_entity_poly.pdbx_strand_id
1 'polypeptide(L)'
;MLFFISKPVGIRPFLVSVILRSIYTIGLGPTLILLGAANLCNKIVFLVSFVGNRGTFTRGYRAVVMDMAFLYHVAYVLVCMLGLCVHEFFYSFLLFDLVYREETLLNVIKSVTRNGRSIILTAVLALILVYLFSIIGFLFLKDDFIMEVDRLKIRTPVAGIGEVPTTTLTSMMGACAKENCSKSIPIINSGEEEEDGIERTCDTLLMCIVTVLNQGLRNGGGVGDVLRKPSKDEPLFAARVVYDLLFYFIVIIIVLNLIFGVIIDTFADLRSEKQKKEEILKTTCFICGLERDKFDNKTVSFEEHIKSEHNMWHYLYFIVLVKVKDPTEYTGPESYVAQMIV
;
A
#
# COMPACT_ATOMS: atom_id res chain seq x y z
N MET A 1 4.85 14.99 -40.27
CA MET A 1 3.40 14.80 -40.04
C MET A 1 3.14 14.49 -38.55
N LEU A 2 3.56 15.39 -37.64
CA LEU A 2 3.47 15.20 -36.17
C LEU A 2 2.92 16.44 -35.43
N PHE A 3 2.46 17.46 -36.16
CA PHE A 3 2.05 18.76 -35.60
C PHE A 3 0.52 18.92 -35.42
N PHE A 4 -0.28 17.89 -35.71
CA PHE A 4 -1.76 17.99 -35.71
C PHE A 4 -2.47 17.18 -34.61
N ILE A 5 -1.76 16.69 -33.61
CA ILE A 5 -2.37 15.98 -32.48
C ILE A 5 -2.53 16.97 -31.33
N SER A 6 -3.76 17.09 -30.79
CA SER A 6 -4.11 17.97 -29.66
C SER A 6 -3.04 17.92 -28.55
N LYS A 7 -2.68 19.09 -28.01
CA LYS A 7 -1.53 19.33 -27.11
C LYS A 7 -1.31 18.27 -26.00
N PRO A 8 -2.32 17.66 -25.34
CA PRO A 8 -2.07 16.60 -24.35
C PRO A 8 -1.88 15.19 -24.95
N VAL A 9 -2.41 14.92 -26.14
CA VAL A 9 -2.37 13.58 -26.78
C VAL A 9 -1.06 13.36 -27.54
N GLY A 10 -0.38 14.43 -27.98
CA GLY A 10 0.89 14.33 -28.70
C GLY A 10 2.13 14.11 -27.81
N ILE A 11 2.12 14.58 -26.56
CA ILE A 11 3.30 14.53 -25.67
C ILE A 11 3.63 13.09 -25.24
N ARG A 12 2.62 12.29 -24.89
CA ARG A 12 2.83 10.89 -24.46
C ARG A 12 3.47 10.02 -25.54
N PRO A 13 2.96 9.93 -26.78
CA PRO A 13 3.59 9.12 -27.83
C PRO A 13 4.97 9.67 -28.23
N PHE A 14 5.17 10.98 -28.17
CA PHE A 14 6.49 11.58 -28.39
C PHE A 14 7.51 11.11 -27.34
N LEU A 15 7.16 11.18 -26.04
CA LEU A 15 8.05 10.70 -24.96
C LEU A 15 8.35 9.21 -25.09
N VAL A 16 7.35 8.38 -25.39
CA VAL A 16 7.54 6.94 -25.62
C VAL A 16 8.49 6.70 -26.79
N SER A 17 8.33 7.43 -27.90
CA SER A 17 9.22 7.32 -29.05
C SER A 17 10.66 7.71 -28.73
N VAL A 18 10.86 8.79 -27.95
CA VAL A 18 12.19 9.24 -27.50
C VAL A 18 12.85 8.19 -26.60
N ILE A 19 12.10 7.60 -25.66
CA ILE A 19 12.60 6.55 -24.76
C ILE A 19 12.97 5.29 -25.54
N LEU A 20 12.11 4.82 -26.44
CA LEU A 20 12.40 3.65 -27.28
C LEU A 20 13.65 3.87 -28.14
N ARG A 21 13.79 5.08 -28.71
CA ARG A 21 14.97 5.45 -29.49
C ARG A 21 16.23 5.50 -28.62
N SER A 22 16.18 6.05 -27.41
CA SER A 22 17.34 6.11 -26.52
C SER A 22 17.80 4.73 -26.06
N ILE A 23 16.86 3.82 -25.78
CA ILE A 23 17.17 2.41 -25.45
C ILE A 23 17.91 1.75 -26.61
N TYR A 24 17.46 1.95 -27.86
CA TYR A 24 18.10 1.36 -29.04
C TYR A 24 19.49 1.95 -29.33
N THR A 25 19.70 3.25 -29.11
CA THR A 25 20.96 3.91 -29.47
C THR A 25 22.02 3.90 -28.37
N ILE A 26 21.64 4.02 -27.10
CA ILE A 26 22.56 4.19 -25.96
C ILE A 26 22.60 2.94 -25.07
N GLY A 27 21.61 2.04 -25.20
CA GLY A 27 21.45 0.89 -24.34
C GLY A 27 20.62 1.19 -23.10
N LEU A 28 20.30 0.14 -22.34
CA LEU A 28 19.33 0.18 -21.24
C LEU A 28 19.88 0.91 -20.00
N GLY A 29 21.07 0.56 -19.52
CA GLY A 29 21.67 1.13 -18.31
C GLY A 29 21.83 2.66 -18.36
N PRO A 30 22.53 3.22 -19.36
CA PRO A 30 22.69 4.68 -19.47
C PRO A 30 21.36 5.42 -19.65
N THR A 31 20.40 4.81 -20.36
CA THR A 31 19.05 5.37 -20.52
C THR A 31 18.31 5.47 -19.19
N LEU A 32 18.42 4.46 -18.32
CA LEU A 32 17.80 4.47 -16.99
C LEU A 32 18.41 5.57 -16.09
N ILE A 33 19.72 5.75 -16.12
CA ILE A 33 20.39 6.83 -15.37
C ILE A 33 19.93 8.20 -15.86
N LEU A 34 19.84 8.39 -17.18
CA LEU A 34 19.37 9.65 -17.77
C LEU A 34 17.90 9.95 -17.37
N LEU A 35 17.02 8.95 -17.45
CA LEU A 35 15.62 9.09 -17.04
C LEU A 35 15.48 9.34 -15.54
N GLY A 36 16.27 8.66 -14.71
CA GLY A 36 16.32 8.88 -13.27
C GLY A 36 16.75 10.30 -12.90
N ALA A 37 17.83 10.80 -13.52
CA ALA A 37 18.29 12.17 -13.35
C ALA A 37 17.27 13.21 -13.83
N ALA A 38 16.61 12.97 -14.97
CA ALA A 38 15.56 13.82 -15.48
C ALA A 38 14.33 13.85 -14.55
N ASN A 39 13.94 12.70 -13.99
CA ASN A 39 12.84 12.59 -13.03
C ASN A 39 13.15 13.34 -11.73
N LEU A 40 14.37 13.18 -11.20
CA LEU A 40 14.84 13.91 -10.03
C LEU A 40 14.79 15.43 -10.26
N CYS A 41 15.32 15.90 -11.39
CA CYS A 41 15.28 17.31 -11.77
C CYS A 41 13.84 17.83 -11.80
N ASN A 42 12.92 17.09 -12.44
CA ASN A 42 11.50 17.46 -12.48
C ASN A 42 10.87 17.50 -11.08
N LYS A 43 11.15 16.53 -10.20
CA LYS A 43 10.63 16.53 -8.83
C LYS A 43 11.19 17.69 -7.99
N ILE A 44 12.45 18.09 -8.19
CA ILE A 44 13.02 19.28 -7.55
C ILE A 44 12.31 20.55 -8.05
N VAL A 45 12.14 20.70 -9.37
CA VAL A 45 11.41 21.84 -9.96
C VAL A 45 9.97 21.90 -9.44
N PHE A 46 9.29 20.76 -9.38
CA PHE A 46 7.94 20.65 -8.83
C PHE A 46 7.90 21.05 -7.36
N LEU A 47 8.84 20.58 -6.53
CA LEU A 47 8.92 20.93 -5.11
C LEU A 47 9.09 22.45 -4.93
N VAL A 48 10.02 23.06 -5.66
CA VAL A 48 10.24 24.53 -5.60
C VAL A 48 8.98 25.28 -6.04
N SER A 49 8.34 24.84 -7.12
CA SER A 49 7.08 25.42 -7.60
C SER A 49 5.93 25.27 -6.58
N PHE A 50 5.82 24.11 -5.95
CA PHE A 50 4.82 23.83 -4.92
C PHE A 50 4.96 24.78 -3.73
N VAL A 51 6.19 24.94 -3.23
CA VAL A 51 6.49 25.82 -2.10
C VAL A 51 6.24 27.29 -2.47
N GLY A 52 6.59 27.69 -3.70
CA GLY A 52 6.31 29.03 -4.22
C GLY A 52 4.81 29.34 -4.32
N ASN A 53 4.02 28.43 -4.91
CA ASN A 53 2.60 28.65 -5.15
C ASN A 53 1.75 28.63 -3.87
N ARG A 54 2.12 27.82 -2.88
CA ARG A 54 1.43 27.78 -1.57
C ARG A 54 1.86 28.91 -0.64
N GLY A 55 2.88 29.69 -0.99
CA GLY A 55 3.40 30.78 -0.15
C GLY A 55 3.93 30.31 1.22
N THR A 56 4.34 29.04 1.34
CA THR A 56 4.72 28.41 2.62
C THR A 56 5.92 29.08 3.28
N PHE A 57 6.76 29.78 2.51
CA PHE A 57 7.88 30.58 3.05
C PHE A 57 7.45 31.70 4.01
N THR A 58 6.24 32.24 3.87
CA THR A 58 5.75 33.34 4.73
C THR A 58 5.37 32.90 6.15
N ARG A 59 5.14 31.59 6.37
CA ARG A 59 4.71 31.02 7.66
C ARG A 59 5.86 30.59 8.59
N GLY A 60 7.11 30.73 8.16
CA GLY A 60 8.30 30.32 8.91
C GLY A 60 8.62 28.81 8.83
N TYR A 61 9.89 28.44 9.01
CA TYR A 61 10.41 27.09 8.74
C TYR A 61 9.71 25.97 9.52
N ARG A 62 9.39 26.20 10.80
CA ARG A 62 8.75 25.19 11.67
C ARG A 62 7.37 24.78 11.16
N ALA A 63 6.58 25.73 10.65
CA ALA A 63 5.26 25.45 10.11
C ALA A 63 5.35 24.64 8.81
N VAL A 64 6.38 24.87 8.00
CA VAL A 64 6.61 24.15 6.73
C VAL A 64 6.98 22.69 6.98
N VAL A 65 7.85 22.42 7.96
CA VAL A 65 8.28 21.04 8.29
C VAL A 65 7.13 20.23 8.91
N MET A 66 6.16 20.88 9.56
CA MET A 66 4.98 20.21 10.09
C MET A 66 3.90 19.92 9.03
N ASP A 67 4.02 20.46 7.82
CA ASP A 67 3.06 20.22 6.74
C ASP A 67 3.30 18.84 6.10
N MET A 68 2.34 17.94 6.31
CA MET A 68 2.37 16.57 5.77
C MET A 68 2.46 16.55 4.23
N ALA A 69 1.85 17.53 3.55
CA ALA A 69 1.93 17.61 2.10
C ALA A 69 3.35 17.93 1.64
N PHE A 70 4.06 18.81 2.34
CA PHE A 70 5.45 19.12 2.02
C PHE A 70 6.37 17.93 2.32
N LEU A 71 6.22 17.29 3.48
CA LEU A 71 7.00 16.11 3.87
C LEU A 71 6.85 14.96 2.87
N TYR A 72 5.64 14.74 2.35
CA TYR A 72 5.40 13.77 1.29
C TYR A 72 6.27 14.08 0.06
N HIS A 73 6.22 15.29 -0.48
CA HIS A 73 7.02 15.62 -1.68
C HIS A 73 8.53 15.55 -1.44
N VAL A 74 9.01 15.92 -0.24
CA VAL A 74 10.41 15.76 0.15
C VAL A 74 10.81 14.29 0.20
N ALA A 75 9.98 13.43 0.80
CA ALA A 75 10.23 11.98 0.83
C ALA A 75 10.32 11.39 -0.59
N TYR A 76 9.50 11.83 -1.53
CA TYR A 76 9.58 11.39 -2.93
C TYR A 76 10.87 11.84 -3.62
N VAL A 77 11.38 13.03 -3.33
CA VAL A 77 12.70 13.47 -3.82
C VAL A 77 13.80 12.58 -3.25
N LEU A 78 13.75 12.25 -1.95
CA LEU A 78 14.72 11.35 -1.30
C LEU A 78 14.68 9.94 -1.90
N VAL A 79 13.49 9.38 -2.13
CA VAL A 79 13.33 8.07 -2.79
C VAL A 79 13.88 8.10 -4.23
N CYS A 80 13.68 9.20 -4.96
CA CYS A 80 14.25 9.37 -6.29
C CYS A 80 15.79 9.45 -6.27
N MET A 81 16.37 10.10 -5.25
CA MET A 81 17.83 10.11 -5.03
C MET A 81 18.36 8.70 -4.73
N LEU A 82 17.69 7.94 -3.86
CA LEU A 82 18.05 6.56 -3.55
C LEU A 82 17.93 5.64 -4.77
N GLY A 83 16.93 5.88 -5.63
CA GLY A 83 16.75 5.17 -6.90
C GLY A 83 17.89 5.39 -7.89
N LEU A 84 18.51 6.58 -7.88
CA LEU A 84 19.63 6.92 -8.76
C LEU A 84 20.99 6.49 -8.19
N CYS A 85 21.18 6.62 -6.88
CA CYS A 85 22.50 6.42 -6.25
C CYS A 85 22.70 5.02 -5.65
N VAL A 86 21.64 4.32 -5.24
CA VAL A 86 21.75 3.05 -4.50
C VAL A 86 21.27 1.88 -5.35
N HIS A 87 19.98 1.84 -5.70
CA HIS A 87 19.40 0.72 -6.44
C HIS A 87 18.08 1.09 -7.12
N GLU A 88 17.84 0.52 -8.32
CA GLU A 88 16.66 0.80 -9.15
C GLU A 88 15.33 0.43 -8.48
N PHE A 89 15.35 -0.50 -7.52
CA PHE A 89 14.17 -0.93 -6.75
C PHE A 89 13.39 0.24 -6.13
N PHE A 90 14.08 1.31 -5.70
CA PHE A 90 13.42 2.46 -5.06
C PHE A 90 12.46 3.20 -6.00
N TYR A 91 12.62 3.09 -7.33
CA TYR A 91 11.66 3.66 -8.28
C TYR A 91 10.26 3.01 -8.16
N SER A 92 10.16 1.79 -7.64
CA SER A 92 8.88 1.12 -7.38
C SER A 92 8.01 1.91 -6.41
N PHE A 93 8.61 2.56 -5.40
CA PHE A 93 7.87 3.37 -4.43
C PHE A 93 7.30 4.66 -5.05
N LEU A 94 7.91 5.19 -6.13
CA LEU A 94 7.40 6.37 -6.80
C LEU A 94 6.04 6.12 -7.48
N LEU A 95 5.70 4.86 -7.77
CA LEU A 95 4.41 4.48 -8.35
C LEU A 95 3.24 4.74 -7.41
N PHE A 96 3.47 4.78 -6.09
CA PHE A 96 2.43 5.15 -5.12
C PHE A 96 1.93 6.59 -5.30
N ASP A 97 2.63 7.45 -6.05
CA ASP A 97 2.16 8.80 -6.40
C ASP A 97 0.80 8.79 -7.14
N LEU A 98 0.49 7.69 -7.84
CA LEU A 98 -0.80 7.49 -8.48
C LEU A 98 -1.97 7.59 -7.49
N VAL A 99 -1.78 7.07 -6.28
CA VAL A 99 -2.80 7.06 -5.22
C VAL A 99 -3.12 8.47 -4.75
N TYR A 100 -2.11 9.33 -4.58
CA TYR A 100 -2.32 10.72 -4.14
C TYR A 100 -2.90 11.60 -5.25
N ARG A 101 -2.55 11.29 -6.51
CA ARG A 101 -3.04 12.04 -7.68
C ARG A 101 -4.50 11.76 -8.01
N GLU A 102 -4.98 10.56 -7.73
CA GLU A 102 -6.31 10.09 -8.11
C GLU A 102 -7.27 10.10 -6.90
N GLU A 103 -8.24 11.02 -6.91
CA GLU A 103 -9.20 11.16 -5.80
C GLU A 103 -10.01 9.89 -5.54
N THR A 104 -10.31 9.13 -6.59
CA THR A 104 -11.07 7.88 -6.48
C THR A 104 -10.32 6.83 -5.67
N LEU A 105 -9.02 6.64 -5.93
CA LEU A 105 -8.16 5.72 -5.17
C LEU A 105 -7.95 6.19 -3.73
N LEU A 106 -7.79 7.49 -3.53
CA LEU A 106 -7.66 8.05 -2.19
C LEU A 106 -8.92 7.79 -1.35
N ASN A 107 -10.11 7.87 -1.95
CA ASN A 107 -11.36 7.53 -1.27
C ASN A 107 -11.45 6.04 -0.89
N VAL A 108 -10.90 5.13 -1.70
CA VAL A 108 -10.81 3.71 -1.36
C VAL A 108 -9.88 3.47 -0.18
N ILE A 109 -8.75 4.17 -0.08
CA ILE A 109 -7.89 4.08 1.11
C ILE A 109 -8.57 4.71 2.32
N LYS A 110 -9.30 5.81 2.10
CA LYS A 110 -10.04 6.51 3.14
C LYS A 110 -11.14 5.65 3.76
N SER A 111 -11.78 4.76 3.00
CA SER A 111 -12.79 3.85 3.56
C SER A 111 -12.18 2.93 4.62
N VAL A 112 -11.02 2.34 4.33
CA VAL A 112 -10.31 1.47 5.29
C VAL A 112 -9.73 2.27 6.47
N THR A 113 -9.17 3.46 6.24
CA THR A 113 -8.48 4.23 7.29
C THR A 113 -9.42 4.99 8.21
N ARG A 114 -10.63 5.38 7.75
CA ARG A 114 -11.58 6.17 8.54
C ARG A 114 -12.09 5.42 9.78
N ASN A 115 -12.56 4.19 9.61
CA ASN A 115 -12.97 3.33 10.72
C ASN A 115 -11.89 2.29 11.06
N GLY A 116 -10.62 2.66 10.89
CA GLY A 116 -9.47 1.76 11.10
C GLY A 116 -9.43 1.16 12.51
N ARG A 117 -9.90 1.88 13.54
CA ARG A 117 -10.02 1.36 14.91
C ARG A 117 -10.91 0.11 14.98
N SER A 118 -12.06 0.13 14.31
CA SER A 118 -13.00 -0.99 14.30
C SER A 118 -12.41 -2.18 13.55
N ILE A 119 -11.75 -1.94 12.41
CA ILE A 119 -11.08 -3.00 11.64
C ILE A 119 -9.96 -3.65 12.47
N ILE A 120 -9.13 -2.85 13.13
CA ILE A 120 -8.06 -3.35 14.00
C ILE A 120 -8.65 -4.15 15.17
N LEU A 121 -9.72 -3.67 15.80
CA LEU A 121 -10.38 -4.39 16.90
C LEU A 121 -10.95 -5.74 16.43
N THR A 122 -11.57 -5.78 15.26
CA THR A 122 -12.06 -7.04 14.65
C THR A 122 -10.91 -7.98 14.28
N ALA A 123 -9.80 -7.46 13.77
CA ALA A 123 -8.61 -8.27 13.48
C ALA A 123 -7.98 -8.84 14.76
N VAL A 124 -7.96 -8.07 15.86
CA VAL A 124 -7.53 -8.55 17.18
C VAL A 124 -8.49 -9.63 17.71
N LEU A 125 -9.80 -9.45 17.56
CA LEU A 125 -10.78 -10.49 17.89
C LEU A 125 -10.54 -11.77 17.06
N ALA A 126 -10.28 -11.63 15.76
CA ALA A 126 -9.93 -12.74 14.88
C ALA A 126 -8.69 -13.48 15.37
N LEU A 127 -7.64 -12.74 15.74
CA LEU A 127 -6.40 -13.30 16.27
C LEU A 127 -6.62 -14.05 17.59
N ILE A 128 -7.43 -13.50 18.50
CA ILE A 128 -7.78 -14.17 19.77
C ILE A 128 -8.55 -15.46 19.50
N LEU A 129 -9.52 -15.45 18.58
CA LEU A 129 -10.28 -16.66 18.22
C LEU A 129 -9.37 -17.72 17.59
N VAL A 130 -8.54 -17.33 16.63
CA VAL A 130 -7.54 -18.23 16.02
C VAL A 130 -6.63 -18.82 17.10
N TYR A 131 -6.14 -18.00 18.03
CA TYR A 131 -5.32 -18.45 19.15
C TYR A 131 -6.02 -19.51 20.02
N LEU A 132 -7.31 -19.31 20.36
CA LEU A 132 -8.09 -20.28 21.12
C LEU A 132 -8.24 -21.60 20.36
N PHE A 133 -8.57 -21.54 19.06
CA PHE A 133 -8.65 -22.74 18.22
C PHE A 133 -7.29 -23.45 18.10
N SER A 134 -6.18 -22.70 18.01
CA SER A 134 -4.83 -23.27 17.98
C SER A 134 -4.45 -23.98 19.28
N ILE A 135 -4.88 -23.50 20.45
CA ILE A 135 -4.67 -24.21 21.72
C ILE A 135 -5.42 -25.54 21.72
N ILE A 136 -6.69 -25.52 21.31
CA ILE A 136 -7.51 -26.74 21.23
C ILE A 136 -6.89 -27.73 20.24
N GLY A 137 -6.46 -27.24 19.07
CA GLY A 137 -5.73 -28.01 18.06
C GLY A 137 -4.44 -28.63 18.60
N PHE A 138 -3.65 -27.85 19.34
CA PHE A 138 -2.39 -28.30 19.92
C PHE A 138 -2.58 -29.35 21.03
N LEU A 139 -3.64 -29.24 21.84
CA LEU A 139 -3.86 -30.17 22.96
C LEU A 139 -4.50 -31.49 22.51
N PHE A 140 -5.42 -31.46 21.54
CA PHE A 140 -6.22 -32.63 21.18
C PHE A 140 -5.93 -33.19 19.78
N LEU A 141 -5.40 -32.38 18.87
CA LEU A 141 -5.29 -32.71 17.43
C LEU A 141 -3.85 -32.57 16.91
N LYS A 142 -2.85 -32.53 17.79
CA LYS A 142 -1.44 -32.30 17.46
C LYS A 142 -0.92 -33.24 16.37
N ASP A 143 -1.33 -34.51 16.41
CA ASP A 143 -0.86 -35.54 15.48
C ASP A 143 -1.50 -35.43 14.08
N ASP A 144 -2.62 -34.71 13.94
CA ASP A 144 -3.33 -34.53 12.67
C ASP A 144 -2.83 -33.32 11.85
N PHE A 145 -1.98 -32.46 12.43
CA PHE A 145 -1.33 -31.34 11.75
C PHE A 145 -0.12 -31.80 10.95
N ILE A 146 -0.40 -32.35 9.78
CA ILE A 146 0.56 -32.90 8.86
C ILE A 146 0.44 -32.15 7.54
N MET A 147 1.56 -31.62 7.03
CA MET A 147 1.59 -30.86 5.78
C MET A 147 2.58 -31.45 4.79
N GLU A 148 2.20 -31.44 3.51
CA GLU A 148 3.13 -31.75 2.43
C GLU A 148 4.08 -30.57 2.20
N VAL A 149 5.39 -30.82 2.23
CA VAL A 149 6.47 -29.85 2.10
C VAL A 149 7.47 -30.29 1.04
N ASP A 150 7.77 -29.36 0.13
CA ASP A 150 8.85 -29.54 -0.84
C ASP A 150 10.19 -29.17 -0.20
N ARG A 151 11.00 -30.18 0.13
CA ARG A 151 12.34 -29.95 0.69
C ARG A 151 13.28 -29.37 -0.37
N LEU A 152 13.88 -28.23 -0.07
CA LEU A 152 14.94 -27.65 -0.89
C LEU A 152 16.15 -28.59 -0.87
N LYS A 153 16.44 -29.25 -2.01
CA LYS A 153 17.69 -29.99 -2.21
C LYS A 153 18.84 -28.98 -2.21
N ILE A 154 19.47 -28.78 -1.05
CA ILE A 154 20.72 -28.02 -0.97
C ILE A 154 21.75 -28.79 -1.79
N ARG A 155 22.07 -28.29 -2.98
CA ARG A 155 23.21 -28.75 -3.76
C ARG A 155 24.48 -28.19 -3.11
N THR A 156 24.83 -28.68 -1.93
CA THR A 156 26.16 -28.44 -1.37
C THR A 156 27.16 -29.08 -2.34
N PRO A 157 28.13 -28.32 -2.89
CA PRO A 157 29.31 -28.98 -3.40
C PRO A 157 29.94 -29.66 -2.18
N VAL A 158 30.03 -30.98 -2.21
CA VAL A 158 30.88 -31.73 -1.28
C VAL A 158 32.31 -31.30 -1.58
N ALA A 159 32.71 -30.17 -1.01
CA ALA A 159 34.10 -29.85 -0.80
C ALA A 159 34.59 -30.89 0.19
N GLY A 160 35.44 -31.80 -0.32
CA GLY A 160 36.14 -32.77 0.48
C GLY A 160 36.81 -32.08 1.68
N ILE A 161 36.81 -32.81 2.78
CA ILE A 161 37.63 -32.52 3.96
C ILE A 161 39.06 -32.29 3.46
N GLY A 162 39.55 -31.08 3.64
CA GLY A 162 40.92 -30.72 3.32
C GLY A 162 41.90 -31.28 4.34
N GLU A 163 43.04 -31.76 3.85
CA GLU A 163 44.34 -31.42 4.42
C GLU A 163 45.22 -30.84 3.30
N VAL A 164 45.89 -29.74 3.64
CA VAL A 164 46.62 -28.80 2.79
C VAL A 164 47.95 -29.41 2.32
N PRO A 165 48.49 -29.05 1.14
CA PRO A 165 49.66 -28.18 1.17
C PRO A 165 49.65 -27.08 0.10
N THR A 166 49.99 -25.89 0.58
CA THR A 166 50.53 -24.72 -0.12
C THR A 166 51.51 -25.12 -1.23
N THR A 167 51.31 -24.63 -2.46
CA THR A 167 52.38 -24.04 -3.29
C THR A 167 51.81 -23.43 -4.57
N THR A 168 52.46 -22.35 -4.99
CA THR A 168 52.13 -21.39 -6.04
C THR A 168 52.19 -21.94 -7.47
N LEU A 169 51.31 -21.39 -8.32
CA LEU A 169 51.30 -21.38 -9.79
C LEU A 169 52.64 -21.68 -10.48
N THR A 170 52.70 -22.75 -11.28
CA THR A 170 53.29 -22.70 -12.63
C THR A 170 53.00 -23.97 -13.44
N SER A 171 52.81 -23.75 -14.74
CA SER A 171 53.01 -24.71 -15.83
C SER A 171 51.99 -25.83 -16.03
N MET A 172 51.27 -25.66 -17.14
CA MET A 172 50.80 -26.70 -18.03
C MET A 172 51.81 -27.85 -18.24
N MET A 173 51.28 -28.98 -18.71
CA MET A 173 51.92 -30.15 -19.35
C MET A 173 51.99 -31.41 -18.48
N GLY A 174 51.53 -32.52 -19.05
CA GLY A 174 52.12 -33.82 -18.75
C GLY A 174 51.15 -34.97 -18.50
N ALA A 175 50.72 -35.58 -19.60
CA ALA A 175 50.67 -37.04 -19.79
C ALA A 175 49.79 -37.90 -18.87
N CYS A 176 48.71 -38.41 -19.46
CA CYS A 176 48.25 -39.77 -19.20
C CYS A 176 49.39 -40.78 -19.43
N ALA A 177 49.69 -41.61 -18.43
CA ALA A 177 50.48 -42.82 -18.59
C ALA A 177 49.70 -44.01 -18.01
N LYS A 178 49.30 -44.90 -18.94
CA LYS A 178 48.97 -46.33 -18.82
C LYS A 178 49.14 -47.01 -17.45
N GLU A 179 48.09 -47.65 -16.95
CA GLU A 179 47.74 -49.08 -17.08
C GLU A 179 46.97 -49.62 -15.83
N ASN A 180 45.91 -50.39 -16.11
CA ASN A 180 45.13 -51.26 -15.20
C ASN A 180 44.74 -50.74 -13.80
N CYS A 181 43.48 -50.33 -13.68
CA CYS A 181 42.77 -50.42 -12.40
C CYS A 181 41.41 -51.08 -12.62
N SER A 182 41.37 -52.40 -12.46
CA SER A 182 40.12 -53.12 -12.22
C SER A 182 39.56 -52.65 -10.88
N LYS A 183 38.43 -51.94 -10.91
CA LYS A 183 37.62 -51.71 -9.71
C LYS A 183 36.25 -52.31 -9.93
N SER A 184 36.03 -53.44 -9.27
CA SER A 184 34.72 -53.92 -8.89
C SER A 184 33.89 -52.78 -8.33
N ILE A 185 32.75 -52.50 -8.95
CA ILE A 185 31.75 -51.56 -8.48
C ILE A 185 31.15 -52.15 -7.20
N PRO A 186 31.26 -51.52 -6.02
CA PRO A 186 30.34 -51.82 -4.95
C PRO A 186 28.99 -51.19 -5.34
N ILE A 187 27.97 -52.02 -5.45
CA ILE A 187 26.58 -51.59 -5.53
C ILE A 187 26.30 -50.77 -4.28
N ILE A 188 26.31 -49.44 -4.42
CA ILE A 188 25.62 -48.58 -3.47
C ILE A 188 24.16 -48.78 -3.81
N ASN A 189 23.46 -49.53 -2.96
CA ASN A 189 22.00 -49.45 -2.90
C ASN A 189 21.66 -47.98 -2.65
N SER A 190 21.36 -47.24 -3.71
CA SER A 190 20.45 -46.11 -3.63
C SER A 190 19.09 -46.70 -3.33
N GLY A 191 18.87 -47.02 -2.05
CA GLY A 191 17.53 -46.94 -1.50
C GLY A 191 17.13 -45.49 -1.64
N GLU A 192 16.50 -45.14 -2.76
CA GLU A 192 15.57 -44.03 -2.82
C GLU A 192 14.41 -44.43 -1.90
N GLU A 193 14.63 -44.33 -0.60
CA GLU A 193 13.52 -44.04 0.29
C GLU A 193 13.14 -42.60 -0.08
N GLU A 194 12.08 -42.47 -0.88
CA GLU A 194 11.28 -41.26 -0.92
C GLU A 194 10.91 -40.98 0.55
N GLU A 195 11.72 -40.18 1.25
CA GLU A 195 11.29 -39.56 2.50
C GLU A 195 10.09 -38.72 2.09
N ASP A 196 8.89 -39.29 2.31
CA ASP A 196 7.61 -38.68 2.12
C ASP A 196 7.72 -37.23 2.56
N GLY A 197 7.47 -36.30 1.64
CA GLY A 197 7.58 -34.86 1.87
C GLY A 197 6.48 -34.38 2.81
N ILE A 198 6.34 -34.99 3.97
CA ILE A 198 5.24 -34.88 4.92
C ILE A 198 5.87 -34.48 6.26
N GLU A 199 5.56 -33.28 6.74
CA GLU A 199 6.14 -32.71 7.96
C GLU A 199 5.05 -32.32 8.96
N ARG A 200 5.33 -32.53 10.25
CA ARG A 200 4.44 -32.16 11.35
C ARG A 200 4.66 -30.70 11.73
N THR A 201 3.65 -29.86 11.53
CA THR A 201 3.81 -28.40 11.68
C THR A 201 3.37 -27.86 13.05
N CYS A 202 2.73 -28.67 13.89
CA CYS A 202 2.18 -28.26 15.20
C CYS A 202 2.97 -28.82 16.40
N ASP A 203 4.31 -28.89 16.33
CA ASP A 203 5.11 -29.39 17.47
C ASP A 203 5.23 -28.41 18.64
N THR A 204 5.20 -27.11 18.34
CA THR A 204 5.14 -26.04 19.33
C THR A 204 3.85 -25.24 19.16
N LEU A 205 3.35 -24.66 20.26
CA LEU A 205 2.14 -23.82 20.22
C LEU A 205 2.28 -22.66 19.23
N LEU A 206 3.46 -22.04 19.16
CA LEU A 206 3.73 -20.93 18.23
C LEU A 206 3.60 -21.37 16.77
N MET A 207 4.22 -22.51 16.41
CA MET A 207 4.12 -23.03 15.04
C MET A 207 2.68 -23.44 14.71
N CYS A 208 1.93 -23.97 15.68
CA CYS A 208 0.53 -24.29 15.49
C CYS A 208 -0.33 -23.03 15.21
N ILE A 209 -0.10 -21.93 15.95
CA ILE A 209 -0.77 -20.65 15.71
C ILE A 209 -0.44 -20.12 14.32
N VAL A 210 0.83 -20.11 13.93
CA VAL A 210 1.28 -19.65 12.61
C VAL A 210 0.65 -20.50 11.50
N THR A 211 0.59 -21.82 11.69
CA THR A 211 -0.01 -22.76 10.72
C THR A 211 -1.51 -22.50 10.55
N VAL A 212 -2.27 -22.39 11.64
CA VAL A 212 -3.71 -22.11 11.59
C VAL A 212 -3.98 -20.71 11.02
N LEU A 213 -3.18 -19.71 11.37
CA LEU A 213 -3.33 -18.34 10.88
C LEU A 213 -3.04 -18.24 9.38
N ASN A 214 -1.93 -18.81 8.91
CA ASN A 214 -1.53 -18.71 7.51
C ASN A 214 -2.38 -19.63 6.63
N GLN A 215 -2.43 -20.92 6.95
CA GLN A 215 -3.05 -21.90 6.09
C GLN A 215 -4.56 -22.02 6.33
N GLY A 216 -4.99 -21.95 7.61
CA GLY A 216 -6.40 -22.07 7.97
C GLY A 216 -7.26 -20.87 7.55
N LEU A 217 -6.74 -19.64 7.56
CA LEU A 217 -7.49 -18.47 7.07
C LEU A 217 -7.42 -18.31 5.55
N ARG A 218 -6.30 -18.69 4.91
CA ARG A 218 -6.06 -18.43 3.49
C ARG A 218 -6.70 -19.47 2.56
N ASN A 219 -6.82 -20.73 3.00
CA ASN A 219 -7.37 -21.81 2.17
C ASN A 219 -8.89 -21.70 1.93
N GLY A 220 -9.60 -20.78 2.58
CA GLY A 220 -11.01 -20.52 2.34
C GLY A 220 -11.98 -21.53 2.97
N GLY A 221 -11.65 -22.83 3.01
CA GLY A 221 -12.45 -23.87 3.68
C GLY A 221 -12.18 -24.03 5.18
N GLY A 222 -11.21 -23.27 5.71
CA GLY A 222 -10.85 -23.26 7.12
C GLY A 222 -9.66 -24.17 7.44
N VAL A 223 -9.43 -24.39 8.73
CA VAL A 223 -8.33 -25.22 9.22
C VAL A 223 -8.48 -26.71 8.84
N GLY A 224 -9.71 -27.18 8.62
CA GLY A 224 -9.99 -28.58 8.29
C GLY A 224 -9.34 -29.09 7.01
N ASP A 225 -9.07 -28.20 6.05
CA ASP A 225 -8.39 -28.54 4.79
C ASP A 225 -6.88 -28.77 4.97
N VAL A 226 -6.32 -28.34 6.10
CA VAL A 226 -4.88 -28.44 6.40
C VAL A 226 -4.56 -29.72 7.16
N LEU A 227 -5.48 -30.17 8.01
CA LEU A 227 -5.29 -31.39 8.77
C LEU A 227 -5.62 -32.62 7.90
N ARG A 228 -5.06 -33.76 8.32
CA ARG A 228 -5.39 -35.06 7.75
C ARG A 228 -6.90 -35.35 7.84
N LYS A 229 -7.44 -35.98 6.79
CA LYS A 229 -8.83 -36.46 6.76
C LYS A 229 -8.98 -37.69 7.69
N PRO A 230 -9.82 -37.64 8.74
CA PRO A 230 -9.99 -38.76 9.67
C PRO A 230 -10.81 -39.90 9.05
N SER A 231 -10.60 -41.14 9.51
CA SER A 231 -11.49 -42.27 9.18
C SER A 231 -12.79 -42.22 10.00
N LYS A 232 -13.85 -42.87 9.50
CA LYS A 232 -15.18 -42.93 10.16
C LYS A 232 -15.16 -43.69 11.49
N ASP A 233 -14.21 -44.61 11.65
CA ASP A 233 -14.12 -45.50 12.81
C ASP A 233 -13.32 -44.88 13.98
N GLU A 234 -12.72 -43.71 13.78
CA GLU A 234 -11.94 -43.02 14.81
C GLU A 234 -12.88 -42.42 15.89
N PRO A 235 -12.60 -42.62 17.19
CA PRO A 235 -13.51 -42.17 18.27
C PRO A 235 -13.67 -40.65 18.34
N LEU A 236 -12.70 -39.91 17.80
CA LEU A 236 -12.68 -38.44 17.76
C LEU A 236 -13.24 -37.85 16.46
N PHE A 237 -13.76 -38.69 15.54
CA PHE A 237 -14.29 -38.23 14.25
C PHE A 237 -15.37 -37.14 14.41
N ALA A 238 -16.33 -37.34 15.30
CA ALA A 238 -17.40 -36.36 15.53
C ALA A 238 -16.87 -35.04 16.12
N ALA A 239 -15.94 -35.12 17.08
CA ALA A 239 -15.32 -33.93 17.67
C ALA A 239 -14.49 -33.15 16.63
N ARG A 240 -13.79 -33.86 15.73
CA ARG A 240 -13.04 -33.28 14.62
C ARG A 240 -13.93 -32.50 13.66
N VAL A 241 -15.05 -33.09 13.24
CA VAL A 241 -16.01 -32.44 12.33
C VAL A 241 -16.61 -31.18 12.98
N VAL A 242 -16.97 -31.25 14.27
CA VAL A 242 -17.49 -30.08 15.00
C VAL A 242 -16.43 -28.98 15.10
N TYR A 243 -15.17 -29.33 15.38
CA TYR A 243 -14.06 -28.36 15.43
C TYR A 243 -13.88 -27.64 14.08
N ASP A 244 -13.87 -28.37 12.97
CA ASP A 244 -13.70 -27.79 11.63
C ASP A 244 -14.88 -26.89 11.25
N LEU A 245 -16.12 -27.33 11.50
CA LEU A 245 -17.32 -26.53 11.24
C LEU A 245 -17.36 -25.27 12.10
N LEU A 246 -17.03 -25.35 13.39
CA LEU A 246 -16.99 -24.19 14.28
C LEU A 246 -15.94 -23.18 13.82
N PHE A 247 -14.74 -23.64 13.45
CA PHE A 247 -13.71 -22.75 12.91
C PHE A 247 -14.19 -22.05 11.64
N TYR A 248 -14.77 -22.80 10.69
CA TYR A 248 -15.27 -22.26 9.43
C TYR A 248 -16.38 -21.22 9.64
N PHE A 249 -17.43 -21.55 10.39
CA PHE A 249 -18.54 -20.62 10.61
C PHE A 249 -18.14 -19.40 11.42
N ILE A 250 -17.38 -19.58 12.50
CA ILE A 250 -17.05 -18.47 13.39
C ILE A 250 -15.95 -17.58 12.77
N VAL A 251 -14.83 -18.17 12.37
CA VAL A 251 -13.65 -17.37 11.97
C VAL A 251 -13.75 -16.90 10.52
N ILE A 252 -14.14 -17.77 9.58
CA ILE A 252 -14.21 -17.41 8.16
C ILE A 252 -15.53 -16.66 7.88
N ILE A 253 -16.67 -17.28 8.16
CA ILE A 253 -17.97 -16.70 7.74
C ILE A 253 -18.34 -15.48 8.58
N ILE A 254 -18.19 -15.50 9.90
CA ILE A 254 -18.60 -14.36 10.74
C ILE A 254 -17.49 -13.30 10.77
N VAL A 255 -16.29 -13.66 11.24
CA VAL A 255 -15.26 -12.64 11.54
C VAL A 255 -14.67 -12.01 10.27
N LEU A 256 -14.29 -12.80 9.26
CA LEU A 256 -13.69 -12.25 8.03
C LEU A 256 -14.70 -11.39 7.25
N ASN A 257 -15.96 -11.82 7.15
CA ASN A 257 -17.00 -11.02 6.50
C ASN A 257 -17.41 -9.79 7.32
N LEU A 258 -17.23 -9.78 8.65
CA LEU A 258 -17.42 -8.58 9.45
C LEU A 258 -16.41 -7.49 9.05
N ILE A 259 -15.15 -7.85 8.80
CA ILE A 259 -14.12 -6.89 8.31
C ILE A 259 -14.57 -6.27 6.99
N PHE A 260 -14.98 -7.08 6.01
CA PHE A 260 -15.50 -6.58 4.74
C PHE A 260 -16.78 -5.76 4.93
N GLY A 261 -17.67 -6.16 5.83
CA GLY A 261 -18.89 -5.43 6.18
C GLY A 261 -18.60 -4.01 6.66
N VAL A 262 -17.64 -3.86 7.59
CA VAL A 262 -17.20 -2.53 8.08
C VAL A 262 -16.61 -1.69 6.94
N ILE A 263 -15.83 -2.28 6.04
CA ILE A 263 -15.26 -1.56 4.88
C ILE A 263 -16.36 -1.11 3.92
N ILE A 264 -17.36 -1.95 3.63
CA ILE A 264 -18.48 -1.59 2.74
C ILE A 264 -19.31 -0.46 3.36
N ASP A 265 -19.58 -0.53 4.66
CA ASP A 265 -20.32 0.50 5.40
C ASP A 265 -19.59 1.85 5.35
N THR A 266 -18.29 1.87 5.64
CA THR A 266 -17.48 3.10 5.52
C THR A 266 -17.45 3.70 4.12
N PHE A 267 -17.51 2.85 3.08
CA PHE A 267 -17.53 3.30 1.71
C PHE A 267 -18.88 3.95 1.36
N ALA A 268 -19.97 3.39 1.85
CA ALA A 268 -21.31 3.97 1.73
C ALA A 268 -21.42 5.31 2.47
N ASP A 269 -20.83 5.42 3.67
CA ASP A 269 -20.76 6.67 4.44
C ASP A 269 -20.00 7.76 3.70
N LEU A 270 -18.80 7.46 3.19
CA LEU A 270 -17.99 8.42 2.44
C LEU A 270 -18.71 8.94 1.19
N ARG A 271 -19.45 8.06 0.51
CA ARG A 271 -20.27 8.44 -0.64
C ARG A 271 -21.41 9.38 -0.23
N SER A 272 -22.13 9.03 0.83
CA SER A 272 -23.26 9.81 1.34
C SER A 272 -22.82 11.19 1.83
N GLU A 273 -21.68 11.27 2.51
CA GLU A 273 -21.11 12.56 2.92
C GLU A 273 -20.66 13.43 1.76
N LYS A 274 -20.02 12.84 0.73
CA LYS A 274 -19.63 13.59 -0.47
C LYS A 274 -20.87 14.16 -1.16
N GLN A 275 -21.91 13.33 -1.33
CA GLN A 275 -23.16 13.76 -1.93
C GLN A 275 -23.84 14.87 -1.12
N LYS A 276 -23.91 14.73 0.21
CA LYS A 276 -24.47 15.75 1.10
C LYS A 276 -23.71 17.07 1.02
N LYS A 277 -22.36 17.03 0.95
CA LYS A 277 -21.55 18.25 0.79
C LYS A 277 -21.79 18.93 -0.55
N GLU A 278 -21.87 18.16 -1.64
CA GLU A 278 -22.18 18.69 -2.97
C GLU A 278 -23.60 19.27 -3.05
N GLU A 279 -24.56 18.66 -2.35
CA GLU A 279 -25.92 19.17 -2.22
C GLU A 279 -25.95 20.51 -1.48
N ILE A 280 -25.40 20.57 -0.25
CA ILE A 280 -25.35 21.81 0.55
C ILE A 280 -24.66 22.93 -0.23
N LEU A 281 -23.55 22.65 -0.92
CA LEU A 281 -22.84 23.65 -1.73
C LEU A 281 -23.70 24.22 -2.87
N LYS A 282 -24.63 23.44 -3.42
CA LYS A 282 -25.51 23.86 -4.52
C LYS A 282 -26.80 24.49 -4.03
N THR A 283 -27.33 24.05 -2.89
CA THR A 283 -28.66 24.45 -2.40
C THR A 283 -28.61 25.51 -1.32
N THR A 284 -27.49 25.71 -0.64
CA THR A 284 -27.39 26.60 0.51
C THR A 284 -26.39 27.73 0.24
N CYS A 285 -26.74 28.96 0.58
CA CYS A 285 -25.82 30.10 0.46
C CYS A 285 -24.73 30.04 1.55
N PHE A 286 -23.47 30.21 1.15
CA PHE A 286 -22.29 30.11 2.04
C PHE A 286 -22.28 31.14 3.19
N ILE A 287 -22.86 32.32 2.98
CA ILE A 287 -22.81 33.43 3.94
C ILE A 287 -24.00 33.40 4.89
N CYS A 288 -25.23 33.36 4.36
CA CYS A 288 -26.44 33.47 5.18
C CYS A 288 -27.06 32.12 5.58
N GLY A 289 -26.63 31.00 4.98
CA GLY A 289 -27.18 29.68 5.26
C GLY A 289 -28.60 29.45 4.76
N LEU A 290 -29.14 30.36 3.93
CA LEU A 290 -30.47 30.17 3.34
C LEU A 290 -30.44 29.14 2.23
N GLU A 291 -31.45 28.27 2.24
CA GLU A 291 -31.71 27.30 1.19
C GLU A 291 -32.30 27.99 -0.07
N ARG A 292 -32.05 27.37 -1.22
CA ARG A 292 -32.44 27.85 -2.55
C ARG A 292 -33.96 28.01 -2.69
N ASP A 293 -34.73 27.15 -2.04
CA ASP A 293 -36.21 27.16 -2.02
C ASP A 293 -36.78 28.51 -1.53
N LYS A 294 -36.06 29.24 -0.67
CA LYS A 294 -36.49 30.54 -0.14
C LYS A 294 -36.44 31.67 -1.16
N PHE A 295 -35.84 31.43 -2.32
CA PHE A 295 -35.68 32.42 -3.39
C PHE A 295 -36.66 32.21 -4.56
N ASP A 296 -37.35 31.07 -4.63
CA ASP A 296 -38.25 30.74 -5.75
C ASP A 296 -39.44 31.71 -5.89
N ASN A 297 -39.90 32.28 -4.77
CA ASN A 297 -41.01 33.25 -4.74
C ASN A 297 -40.56 34.71 -4.55
N LYS A 298 -39.26 34.99 -4.68
CA LYS A 298 -38.69 36.33 -4.51
C LYS A 298 -38.28 36.94 -5.85
N THR A 299 -38.10 38.25 -5.86
CA THR A 299 -37.65 38.99 -7.05
C THR A 299 -36.19 38.70 -7.42
N VAL A 300 -35.38 38.29 -6.45
CA VAL A 300 -33.95 37.98 -6.63
C VAL A 300 -33.77 36.45 -6.68
N SER A 301 -33.13 35.97 -7.74
CA SER A 301 -32.79 34.56 -7.89
C SER A 301 -31.66 34.14 -6.94
N PHE A 302 -31.58 32.85 -6.62
CA PHE A 302 -30.49 32.31 -5.79
C PHE A 302 -29.11 32.55 -6.43
N GLU A 303 -29.00 32.43 -7.76
CA GLU A 303 -27.77 32.64 -8.51
C GLU A 303 -27.31 34.10 -8.48
N GLU A 304 -28.24 35.05 -8.50
CA GLU A 304 -27.92 36.46 -8.33
C GLU A 304 -27.49 36.74 -6.88
N HIS A 305 -28.25 36.24 -5.91
CA HIS A 305 -27.95 36.37 -4.49
C HIS A 305 -26.52 35.93 -4.14
N ILE A 306 -26.05 34.78 -4.62
CA ILE A 306 -24.68 34.30 -4.32
C ILE A 306 -23.57 35.01 -5.09
N LYS A 307 -23.89 35.66 -6.22
CA LYS A 307 -22.88 36.32 -7.09
C LYS A 307 -22.72 37.80 -6.81
N SER A 308 -23.81 38.51 -6.51
CA SER A 308 -23.81 39.96 -6.28
C SER A 308 -23.92 40.30 -4.80
N GLU A 309 -24.98 39.85 -4.12
CA GLU A 309 -25.26 40.22 -2.73
C GLU A 309 -24.31 39.52 -1.73
N HIS A 310 -24.27 38.19 -1.75
CA HIS A 310 -23.54 37.34 -0.81
C HIS A 310 -22.36 36.62 -1.48
N ASN A 311 -21.57 37.37 -2.22
CA ASN A 311 -20.34 36.85 -2.82
C ASN A 311 -19.24 36.66 -1.77
N MET A 312 -18.79 35.42 -1.55
CA MET A 312 -17.76 35.09 -0.55
C MET A 312 -16.45 35.90 -0.70
N TRP A 313 -16.08 36.26 -1.93
CA TRP A 313 -14.84 37.00 -2.20
C TRP A 313 -14.94 38.47 -1.81
N HIS A 314 -16.12 39.08 -1.95
CA HIS A 314 -16.33 40.46 -1.54
C HIS A 314 -16.13 40.65 -0.03
N TYR A 315 -16.54 39.66 0.78
CA TYR A 315 -16.25 39.65 2.22
C TYR A 315 -14.74 39.62 2.50
N LEU A 316 -13.99 38.76 1.80
CA LEU A 316 -12.54 38.69 1.94
C LEU A 316 -11.86 40.02 1.53
N TYR A 317 -12.27 40.62 0.40
CA TYR A 317 -11.75 41.90 -0.06
C TYR A 317 -12.02 43.02 0.94
N PHE A 318 -13.20 43.04 1.56
CA PHE A 318 -13.54 44.02 2.57
C PHE A 318 -12.69 43.89 3.83
N ILE A 319 -12.44 42.66 4.31
CA ILE A 319 -11.54 42.42 5.44
C ILE A 319 -10.11 42.90 5.14
N VAL A 320 -9.61 42.63 3.92
CA VAL A 320 -8.29 43.11 3.48
C VAL A 320 -8.26 44.64 3.40
N LEU A 321 -9.31 45.26 2.87
CA LEU A 321 -9.45 46.72 2.81
C LEU A 321 -9.36 47.34 4.19
N VAL A 322 -10.14 46.86 5.15
CA VAL A 322 -10.13 47.38 6.53
C VAL A 322 -8.73 47.24 7.15
N LYS A 323 -8.01 46.14 6.90
CA LYS A 323 -6.65 45.95 7.43
C LYS A 323 -5.58 46.85 6.83
N VAL A 324 -5.76 47.31 5.59
CA VAL A 324 -4.75 48.09 4.86
C VAL A 324 -5.05 49.59 4.90
N LYS A 325 -6.33 49.97 4.96
CA LYS A 325 -6.78 51.36 4.98
C LYS A 325 -6.46 52.04 6.31
N ASP A 326 -6.14 53.34 6.26
CA ASP A 326 -5.84 54.13 7.46
C ASP A 326 -7.08 54.21 8.38
N PRO A 327 -6.93 53.96 9.70
CA PRO A 327 -8.05 54.02 10.65
C PRO A 327 -8.78 55.37 10.70
N THR A 328 -8.11 56.47 10.34
CA THR A 328 -8.70 57.82 10.31
C THR A 328 -9.62 58.04 9.11
N GLU A 329 -9.48 57.23 8.05
CA GLU A 329 -10.30 57.31 6.83
C GLU A 329 -11.48 56.33 6.84
N TYR A 330 -11.68 55.59 7.94
CA TYR A 330 -12.77 54.65 8.05
C TYR A 330 -14.12 55.35 7.94
N THR A 331 -15.01 54.79 7.13
CA THR A 331 -16.42 55.13 7.20
C THR A 331 -17.04 54.61 8.50
N GLY A 332 -18.21 55.13 8.91
CA GLY A 332 -18.89 54.65 10.11
C GLY A 332 -19.05 53.12 10.18
N PRO A 333 -19.54 52.45 9.11
CA PRO A 333 -19.60 51.00 9.05
C PRO A 333 -18.24 50.29 9.08
N GLU A 334 -17.23 50.83 8.41
CA GLU A 334 -15.87 50.26 8.44
C GLU A 334 -15.28 50.29 9.85
N SER A 335 -15.47 51.40 10.58
CA SER A 335 -15.01 51.55 11.96
C SER A 335 -15.71 50.54 12.89
N TYR A 336 -17.02 50.34 12.71
CA TYR A 336 -17.76 49.32 13.46
C TYR A 336 -17.23 47.90 13.20
N VAL A 337 -16.98 47.54 11.94
CA VAL A 337 -16.44 46.21 11.61
C VAL A 337 -15.01 46.05 12.10
N ALA A 338 -14.17 47.09 11.99
CA ALA A 338 -12.81 47.08 12.53
C ALA A 338 -12.79 46.81 14.04
N GLN A 339 -13.71 47.43 14.79
CA GLN A 339 -13.87 47.20 16.23
C GLN A 339 -14.32 45.77 16.58
N MET A 340 -14.99 45.07 15.66
CA MET A 340 -15.45 43.68 15.88
C MET A 340 -14.41 42.63 15.47
N ILE A 341 -13.40 43.01 14.67
CA ILE A 341 -12.31 42.11 14.23
C ILE A 341 -11.19 42.06 15.28
N VAL A 342 -10.98 43.17 16.00
CA VAL A 342 -10.02 43.31 17.12
C VAL A 342 -10.62 42.71 18.38
#